data_AF-A0A2W4L2C4-F1
#
_entry.id   AF-A0A2W4L2C4-F1
#
_cell.length_a   1.000
_cell.length_b   1.000
_cell.length_c   1.000
_cell.angle_alpha   90.00
_cell.angle_beta   90.00
_cell.angle_gamma   90.00
#
_symmetry.space_group_name_H-M   'P 1'
#
loop_
_entity.id
_entity.type
_entity.pdbx_description
1 polymer ?
#
loop_
_entity_poly.entity_id
_entity_poly.type
_entity_poly.pdbx_seq_one_letter_code
_entity_poly.pdbx_strand_id
1 'polypeptide(L)'
;MVAAHGLRELDARARDELDGIWIAGGLGDRCLLPPTPLTWQLVLEDHALLGNRVAERGSSLPRLSRRLVRVSGYAYHALVPFVRAARDVLRLDAESVALALAYEARIDARRVVPGRVSPSLLGIGRALARAERRALELERNVLRHERDAAQHYRWLVEMDLGILPDDALGTTLEECAAVQRSTRSLEIEATLDLLETCAALTALVRRAPASAGEALLADLLVPEPLELASVTPTLALCSVAEAAARDEKAAQNGVPAQVRIADFTAGFGERGPDERELASARFGERPELLLRLVSVLSECGVSGDDRRLEGARRERAAAVEQLARELGMIEARLLRALSLVAMRLVLLRSRLHLVRARTLSMLRTAVLDVDRRLRRLIGSDAGAAFFLELGELLDSTVRPDPRLTRVAPQRPRM
;
A
#
# COMPACT_ATOMS: atom_id res chain seq x y z
N MET A 1 -10.31 1.47 18.68
CA MET A 1 -8.95 1.99 18.98
C MET A 1 -8.03 0.84 19.32
N VAL A 2 -6.97 0.65 18.52
CA VAL A 2 -5.89 -0.28 18.87
C VAL A 2 -4.91 0.51 19.76
N ALA A 3 -4.95 0.29 21.07
CA ALA A 3 -4.09 1.05 21.98
C ALA A 3 -2.60 0.78 21.68
N ALA A 4 -1.85 1.83 21.29
CA ALA A 4 -0.41 1.77 21.06
C ALA A 4 0.40 1.42 22.34
N HIS A 5 -0.23 1.54 23.51
CA HIS A 5 0.35 1.34 24.85
C HIS A 5 0.80 -0.10 25.16
N GLY A 6 0.70 -1.03 24.20
CA GLY A 6 1.14 -2.43 24.35
C GLY A 6 2.29 -2.85 23.42
N LEU A 7 2.86 -1.94 22.63
CA LEU A 7 3.95 -2.28 21.71
C LEU A 7 5.30 -2.26 22.40
N ARG A 8 6.09 -3.30 22.16
CA ARG A 8 7.45 -3.43 22.69
C ARG A 8 8.40 -2.61 21.84
N GLU A 9 9.03 -1.60 22.45
CA GLU A 9 10.23 -0.98 21.90
C GLU A 9 11.41 -1.92 22.17
N LEU A 10 12.10 -2.33 21.11
CA LEU A 10 13.29 -3.17 21.24
C LEU A 10 14.52 -2.27 21.14
N ASP A 11 15.42 -2.40 22.11
CA ASP A 11 16.76 -1.81 21.97
C ASP A 11 17.54 -2.67 20.97
N ALA A 12 17.82 -2.11 19.79
CA ALA A 12 18.62 -2.76 18.75
C ALA A 12 20.01 -3.21 19.24
N ARG A 13 20.49 -2.64 20.35
CA ARG A 13 21.79 -2.97 20.95
C ARG A 13 21.75 -4.27 21.76
N ALA A 14 20.57 -4.73 22.19
CA ALA A 14 20.40 -6.02 22.86
C ALA A 14 20.28 -7.14 21.80
N ARG A 15 21.42 -7.77 21.48
CA ARG A 15 21.56 -8.74 20.37
C ARG A 15 20.65 -9.98 20.45
N ASP A 16 20.08 -10.28 21.61
CA ASP A 16 19.39 -11.55 21.87
C ASP A 16 17.84 -11.45 21.88
N GLU A 17 17.26 -10.25 21.71
CA GLU A 17 15.79 -10.08 21.78
C GLU A 17 15.07 -10.23 20.42
N LEU A 18 15.83 -10.39 19.34
CA LEU A 18 15.36 -10.42 17.95
C LEU A 18 15.25 -11.83 17.37
N ASP A 19 15.13 -12.88 18.19
CA ASP A 19 14.96 -14.25 17.72
C ASP A 19 13.73 -14.39 16.80
N GLY A 20 13.98 -14.47 15.49
CA GLY A 20 12.97 -14.50 14.44
C GLY A 20 13.40 -13.72 13.19
N ILE A 21 12.59 -13.82 12.13
CA ILE A 21 12.83 -13.07 10.90
C ILE A 21 12.03 -11.78 10.98
N TRP A 22 12.73 -10.65 11.08
CA TRP A 22 12.15 -9.33 11.18
C TRP A 22 12.28 -8.60 9.86
N ILE A 23 11.16 -8.16 9.32
CA ILE A 23 11.09 -7.46 8.03
C ILE A 23 10.65 -6.02 8.29
N ALA A 24 11.37 -5.05 7.72
CA ALA A 24 11.02 -3.65 7.91
C ALA A 24 9.62 -3.40 7.33
N GLY A 25 8.83 -2.64 8.08
CA GLY A 25 7.41 -2.87 8.19
C GLY A 25 6.52 -2.13 7.19
N GLY A 26 5.60 -2.89 6.62
CA GLY A 26 4.43 -2.48 5.84
C GLY A 26 3.92 -3.69 5.05
N LEU A 27 2.62 -3.96 5.07
CA LEU A 27 2.04 -4.81 4.03
C LEU A 27 2.15 -4.04 2.72
N GLY A 28 3.20 -4.34 1.95
CA GLY A 28 3.42 -3.79 0.62
C GLY A 28 4.43 -2.64 0.54
N ASP A 29 4.47 -1.69 1.50
CA ASP A 29 5.29 -0.47 1.34
C ASP A 29 5.96 -0.03 2.63
N ARG A 30 7.26 0.27 2.60
CA ARG A 30 8.03 0.77 3.75
C ARG A 30 7.97 2.29 3.81
N CYS A 31 7.86 2.86 5.01
CA CYS A 31 8.18 4.28 5.22
C CYS A 31 9.70 4.46 5.08
N LEU A 32 10.13 5.45 4.30
CA LEU A 32 11.56 5.75 4.14
C LEU A 32 12.14 6.39 5.41
N LEU A 33 11.31 7.15 6.12
CA LEU A 33 11.63 7.80 7.39
C LEU A 33 10.85 7.18 8.55
N PRO A 34 11.27 7.39 9.81
CA PRO A 34 10.48 7.03 10.97
C PRO A 34 9.11 7.72 10.89
N PRO A 35 8.00 6.98 10.96
CA PRO A 35 6.67 7.54 10.76
C PRO A 35 6.29 8.50 11.88
N THR A 36 5.54 9.54 11.55
CA THR A 36 4.87 10.39 12.54
C THR A 36 3.88 9.57 13.38
N PRO A 37 3.51 10.01 14.61
CA PRO A 37 2.49 9.36 15.43
C PRO A 37 1.20 9.03 14.68
N LEU A 38 0.69 9.96 13.85
CA LEU A 38 -0.50 9.71 13.05
C LEU A 38 -0.29 8.60 12.01
N THR A 39 0.80 8.64 11.25
CA THR A 39 1.14 7.58 10.29
C THR A 39 1.37 6.25 11.00
N TRP A 40 2.01 6.27 12.18
CA TRP A 40 2.22 5.09 13.00
C TRP A 40 0.90 4.43 13.38
N GLN A 41 -0.09 5.21 13.85
CA GLN A 41 -1.43 4.68 14.15
C GLN A 41 -2.05 3.98 12.94
N LEU A 42 -1.95 4.56 11.74
CA LEU A 42 -2.45 3.92 10.52
C LEU A 42 -1.74 2.59 10.24
N VAL A 43 -0.43 2.52 10.47
CA VAL A 43 0.32 1.25 10.41
C VAL A 43 -0.25 0.23 11.41
N LEU A 44 -0.56 0.63 12.64
CA LEU A 44 -1.16 -0.27 13.64
C LEU A 44 -2.55 -0.76 13.22
N GLU A 45 -3.37 0.12 12.66
CA GLU A 45 -4.69 -0.21 12.14
C GLU A 45 -4.60 -1.23 11.00
N ASP A 46 -3.64 -1.07 10.08
CA ASP A 46 -3.39 -2.05 9.00
C ASP A 46 -3.10 -3.45 9.56
N HIS A 47 -2.30 -3.56 10.63
CA HIS A 47 -1.98 -4.85 11.24
C HIS A 47 -3.15 -5.49 11.96
N ALA A 48 -4.00 -4.68 12.59
CA ALA A 48 -5.24 -5.15 13.18
C ALA A 48 -6.21 -5.64 12.11
N LEU A 49 -6.37 -4.88 11.02
CA LEU A 49 -7.17 -5.28 9.86
C LEU A 49 -6.67 -6.59 9.26
N LEU A 50 -5.36 -6.75 9.05
CA LEU A 50 -4.79 -8.01 8.60
C LEU A 50 -5.07 -9.15 9.58
N GLY A 51 -4.93 -8.90 10.88
CA GLY A 51 -5.31 -9.84 11.94
C GLY A 51 -6.73 -10.36 11.77
N ASN A 52 -7.69 -9.45 11.59
CA ASN A 52 -9.10 -9.76 11.41
C ASN A 52 -9.34 -10.53 10.11
N ARG A 53 -8.74 -10.12 8.99
CA ARG A 53 -8.88 -10.79 7.68
C ARG A 53 -8.26 -12.18 7.62
N VAL A 54 -7.25 -12.46 8.44
CA VAL A 54 -6.71 -13.81 8.61
C VAL A 54 -7.62 -14.66 9.51
N ALA A 55 -8.19 -14.06 10.57
CA ALA A 55 -9.18 -14.70 11.43
C ALA A 55 -10.44 -15.13 10.69
N GLU A 56 -10.98 -14.28 9.82
CA GLU A 56 -12.13 -14.59 8.94
C GLU A 56 -11.87 -15.81 8.03
N ARG A 57 -10.61 -16.09 7.72
CA ARG A 57 -10.22 -17.26 6.91
C ARG A 57 -9.87 -18.49 7.75
N GLY A 58 -9.98 -18.42 9.08
CA GLY A 58 -9.89 -19.59 9.97
C GLY A 58 -8.55 -19.80 10.68
N SER A 59 -7.65 -18.82 10.71
CA SER A 59 -6.46 -18.86 11.60
C SER A 59 -6.29 -17.55 12.34
N SER A 60 -5.56 -17.58 13.44
CA SER A 60 -5.32 -16.39 14.24
C SER A 60 -3.85 -16.00 14.16
N LEU A 61 -3.61 -14.70 14.02
CA LEU A 61 -2.30 -14.15 14.25
C LEU A 61 -2.13 -13.87 15.76
N PRO A 62 -0.92 -14.03 16.34
CA PRO A 62 -0.64 -13.68 17.73
C PRO A 62 -1.03 -12.23 18.06
N ARG A 63 -1.01 -11.82 19.34
CA ARG A 63 -1.22 -10.40 19.69
C ARG A 63 -0.20 -9.50 18.96
N LEU A 64 -0.61 -8.26 18.63
CA LEU A 64 0.22 -7.30 17.90
C LEU A 64 1.59 -7.08 18.56
N SER A 65 1.63 -7.04 19.89
CA SER A 65 2.86 -6.90 20.68
C SER A 65 3.89 -8.02 20.48
N ARG A 66 3.49 -9.15 19.88
CA ARG A 66 4.37 -10.28 19.52
C ARG A 66 4.70 -10.32 18.03
N ARG A 67 4.20 -9.35 17.24
CA ARG A 67 4.33 -9.31 15.77
C ARG A 67 4.93 -8.03 15.26
N LEU A 68 4.81 -6.93 16.01
CA LEU A 68 5.27 -5.62 15.62
C LEU A 68 6.19 -5.09 16.71
N VAL A 69 7.34 -4.59 16.29
CA VAL A 69 8.31 -3.92 17.16
C VAL A 69 8.72 -2.61 16.52
N ARG A 70 9.13 -1.66 17.37
CA ARG A 70 9.71 -0.40 16.94
C ARG A 70 11.20 -0.45 17.21
N VAL A 71 12.01 -0.14 16.20
CA VAL A 71 13.48 -0.09 16.30
C VAL A 71 13.98 1.20 15.65
N SER A 72 14.64 2.05 16.43
CA SER A 72 15.11 3.37 15.98
C SER A 72 14.03 4.20 15.28
N GLY A 73 12.79 4.11 15.76
CA GLY A 73 11.63 4.80 15.17
C GLY A 73 10.91 4.04 14.06
N TYR A 74 11.52 3.02 13.44
CA TYR A 74 10.95 2.26 12.33
C TYR A 74 10.09 1.07 12.79
N ALA A 75 9.09 0.70 11.98
CA ALA A 75 8.27 -0.49 12.17
C ALA A 75 9.02 -1.75 11.70
N TYR A 76 9.01 -2.82 12.47
CA TYR A 76 9.43 -4.14 12.01
C TYR A 76 8.40 -5.21 12.34
N HIS A 77 8.18 -6.13 11.41
CA HIS A 77 7.22 -7.22 11.58
C HIS A 77 7.93 -8.55 11.72
N ALA A 78 7.49 -9.36 12.67
CA ALA A 78 7.90 -10.75 12.75
C ALA A 78 7.22 -11.53 11.62
N LEU A 79 8.00 -12.02 10.66
CA LEU A 79 7.51 -12.78 9.51
C LEU A 79 7.00 -14.18 9.91
N VAL A 80 7.62 -14.81 10.92
CA VAL A 80 7.32 -16.20 11.32
C VAL A 80 5.86 -16.43 11.73
N PRO A 81 5.23 -15.57 12.56
CA PRO A 81 3.79 -15.65 12.83
C PRO A 81 2.91 -15.61 11.58
N PHE A 82 3.26 -14.78 10.60
CA PHE A 82 2.52 -14.71 9.33
C PHE A 82 2.70 -15.99 8.52
N VAL A 83 3.92 -16.52 8.44
CA VAL A 83 4.19 -17.80 7.76
C VAL A 83 3.35 -18.93 8.36
N ARG A 84 3.25 -19.00 9.70
CA ARG A 84 2.44 -20.03 10.37
C ARG A 84 0.95 -19.88 10.06
N ALA A 85 0.39 -18.69 10.20
CA ALA A 85 -1.02 -18.47 9.90
C ALA A 85 -1.36 -18.68 8.41
N ALA A 86 -0.47 -18.26 7.51
CA ALA A 86 -0.59 -18.47 6.08
C ALA A 86 -0.50 -19.96 5.70
N ARG A 87 0.30 -20.75 6.41
CA ARG A 87 0.36 -22.21 6.23
C ARG A 87 -0.95 -22.88 6.60
N ASP A 88 -1.59 -22.46 7.69
CA ASP A 88 -2.83 -23.07 8.16
C ASP A 88 -4.02 -22.76 7.25
N VAL A 89 -4.10 -21.52 6.75
CA VAL A 89 -5.27 -21.00 6.02
C VAL A 89 -5.10 -21.09 4.51
N LEU A 90 -3.95 -20.61 4.04
CA LEU A 90 -3.68 -20.41 2.62
C LEU A 90 -2.85 -21.57 2.06
N ARG A 91 -2.43 -22.52 2.92
CA ARG A 91 -1.57 -23.65 2.57
C ARG A 91 -0.27 -23.22 1.89
N LEU A 92 0.20 -22.02 2.24
CA LEU A 92 1.47 -21.48 1.77
C LEU A 92 2.62 -22.08 2.55
N ASP A 93 3.75 -22.31 1.87
CA ASP A 93 5.01 -22.56 2.57
C ASP A 93 5.73 -21.23 2.88
N ALA A 94 6.77 -21.32 3.69
CA ALA A 94 7.53 -20.15 4.13
C ALA A 94 8.15 -19.36 2.97
N GLU A 95 8.53 -20.04 1.90
CA GLU A 95 9.15 -19.45 0.73
C GLU A 95 8.14 -18.62 -0.06
N SER A 96 6.94 -19.15 -0.30
CA SER A 96 5.87 -18.43 -0.99
C SER A 96 5.37 -17.21 -0.18
N VAL A 97 5.27 -17.33 1.15
CA VAL A 97 4.92 -16.18 2.00
C VAL A 97 6.01 -15.11 1.94
N ALA A 98 7.28 -15.50 2.02
CA ALA A 98 8.39 -14.56 1.93
C ALA A 98 8.47 -13.90 0.55
N LEU A 99 8.35 -14.66 -0.55
CA LEU A 99 8.33 -14.10 -1.92
C LEU A 99 7.33 -12.96 -2.08
N ALA A 100 6.18 -13.05 -1.41
CA ALA A 100 5.11 -12.10 -1.58
C ALA A 100 5.05 -10.97 -0.53
N LEU A 101 5.69 -11.14 0.63
CA LEU A 101 5.70 -10.13 1.71
C LEU A 101 7.07 -9.49 1.94
N ALA A 102 8.16 -10.22 1.70
CA ALA A 102 9.54 -9.80 1.92
C ALA A 102 10.50 -10.76 1.20
N TYR A 103 10.73 -10.53 -0.10
CA TYR A 103 11.56 -11.37 -0.95
C TYR A 103 12.96 -11.59 -0.34
N GLU A 104 13.52 -10.55 0.25
CA GLU A 104 14.82 -10.57 0.93
C GLU A 104 14.90 -11.57 2.08
N ALA A 105 13.77 -11.89 2.70
CA ALA A 105 13.68 -12.81 3.83
C ALA A 105 13.48 -14.28 3.40
N ARG A 106 13.48 -14.58 2.09
CA ARG A 106 13.13 -15.91 1.54
C ARG A 106 13.99 -17.03 2.07
N ILE A 107 15.32 -16.84 2.08
CA ILE A 107 16.28 -17.87 2.49
C ILE A 107 16.12 -18.19 3.97
N ASP A 108 15.99 -17.16 4.81
CA ASP A 108 15.85 -17.34 6.25
C ASP A 108 14.48 -17.91 6.60
N ALA A 109 13.41 -17.52 5.90
CA ALA A 109 12.06 -18.05 6.09
C ALA A 109 12.02 -19.57 5.90
N ARG A 110 12.70 -20.06 4.86
CA ARG A 110 12.83 -21.49 4.57
C ARG A 110 13.56 -22.26 5.69
N ARG A 111 14.56 -21.64 6.33
CA ARG A 111 15.33 -22.26 7.43
C ARG A 111 14.49 -22.36 8.70
N VAL A 112 13.71 -21.32 9.02
CA VAL A 112 12.99 -21.22 10.30
C VAL A 112 11.68 -22.01 10.30
N VAL A 113 10.99 -22.12 9.17
CA VAL A 113 9.76 -22.93 9.06
C VAL A 113 9.92 -23.97 7.95
N PRO A 114 10.60 -25.09 8.22
CA PRO A 114 10.76 -26.17 7.26
C PRO A 114 9.43 -26.89 7.02
N GLY A 115 9.21 -27.29 5.77
CA GLY A 115 8.04 -28.07 5.35
C GLY A 115 7.29 -27.41 4.21
N ARG A 116 7.07 -28.18 3.15
CA ARG A 116 6.25 -27.78 2.00
C ARG A 116 4.85 -28.34 2.16
N VAL A 117 3.84 -27.51 1.92
CA VAL A 117 2.46 -27.98 1.78
C VAL A 117 2.18 -28.10 0.29
N SER A 118 2.08 -29.34 -0.21
CA SER A 118 1.60 -29.59 -1.58
C SER A 118 0.13 -29.96 -1.53
N PRO A 119 -0.81 -29.04 -1.85
CA PRO A 119 -2.20 -29.40 -2.04
C PRO A 119 -2.36 -30.46 -3.15
N SER A 120 -3.32 -31.37 -2.96
CA SER A 120 -3.76 -32.27 -4.03
C SER A 120 -4.40 -31.50 -5.18
N LEU A 121 -4.52 -32.09 -6.38
CA LEU A 121 -5.18 -31.46 -7.53
C LEU A 121 -6.62 -31.02 -7.22
N LEU A 122 -7.36 -31.81 -6.44
CA LEU A 122 -8.69 -31.44 -5.96
C LEU A 122 -8.63 -30.20 -5.05
N GLY A 123 -7.62 -30.10 -4.19
CA GLY A 123 -7.36 -28.93 -3.36
C GLY A 123 -7.05 -27.68 -4.19
N ILE A 124 -6.23 -27.82 -5.24
CA ILE A 124 -5.91 -26.75 -6.19
C ILE A 124 -7.16 -26.30 -6.95
N GLY A 125 -7.98 -27.24 -7.43
CA GLY A 125 -9.25 -26.92 -8.09
C GLY A 125 -10.24 -26.18 -7.18
N ARG A 126 -10.33 -26.55 -5.90
CA ARG A 126 -11.13 -25.80 -4.91
C ARG A 126 -10.58 -24.40 -4.66
N ALA A 127 -9.25 -24.26 -4.58
CA ALA A 127 -8.61 -22.95 -4.42
C ALA A 127 -8.92 -22.04 -5.62
N LEU A 128 -8.82 -22.56 -6.85
CA LEU A 128 -9.20 -21.84 -8.07
C LEU A 128 -10.65 -21.36 -8.03
N ALA A 129 -11.61 -22.25 -7.74
CA ALA A 129 -13.03 -21.88 -7.72
C ALA A 129 -13.34 -20.82 -6.64
N ARG A 130 -12.64 -20.84 -5.51
CA ARG A 130 -12.74 -19.79 -4.48
C ARG A 130 -12.11 -18.49 -4.96
N ALA A 131 -10.91 -18.55 -5.53
CA ALA A 131 -10.19 -17.39 -6.02
C ALA A 131 -10.95 -16.67 -7.15
N GLU A 132 -11.55 -17.41 -8.09
CA GLU A 132 -12.40 -16.83 -9.15
C GLU A 132 -13.59 -16.07 -8.57
N ARG A 133 -14.31 -16.69 -7.63
CA ARG A 133 -15.47 -16.08 -6.98
C ARG A 133 -15.08 -14.81 -6.23
N ARG A 134 -14.02 -14.87 -5.42
CA ARG A 134 -13.53 -13.72 -4.66
C ARG A 134 -12.97 -12.63 -5.56
N ALA A 135 -12.26 -12.96 -6.64
CA ALA A 135 -11.78 -11.97 -7.59
C ALA A 135 -12.92 -11.20 -8.28
N LEU A 136 -14.02 -11.88 -8.61
CA LEU A 136 -15.23 -11.24 -9.15
C LEU A 136 -15.91 -10.31 -8.13
N GLU A 137 -16.01 -10.74 -6.89
CA GLU A 137 -16.59 -9.94 -5.81
C GLU A 137 -15.72 -8.73 -5.48
N LEU A 138 -14.42 -8.95 -5.33
CA LEU A 138 -13.42 -7.94 -5.07
C LEU A 138 -13.40 -6.89 -6.20
N GLU A 139 -13.46 -7.30 -7.47
CA GLU A 139 -13.51 -6.33 -8.57
C GLU A 139 -14.74 -5.41 -8.46
N ARG A 140 -15.92 -5.95 -8.15
CA ARG A 140 -17.13 -5.12 -7.95
C ARG A 140 -16.94 -4.15 -6.79
N ASN A 141 -16.36 -4.63 -5.69
CA ASN A 141 -16.11 -3.82 -4.50
C ASN A 141 -15.08 -2.72 -4.78
N VAL A 142 -13.99 -3.03 -5.49
CA VAL A 142 -12.95 -2.08 -5.91
C VAL A 142 -13.53 -1.03 -6.84
N LEU A 143 -14.28 -1.42 -7.89
CA LEU A 143 -14.88 -0.47 -8.82
C LEU A 143 -15.90 0.46 -8.16
N ARG A 144 -16.68 -0.05 -7.20
CA ARG A 144 -17.60 0.78 -6.40
C ARG A 144 -16.79 1.75 -5.53
N HIS A 145 -15.85 1.23 -4.75
CA HIS A 145 -15.02 2.04 -3.84
C HIS A 145 -14.20 3.10 -4.57
N GLU A 146 -13.67 2.80 -5.76
CA GLU A 146 -12.99 3.79 -6.61
C GLU A 146 -13.88 4.98 -6.97
N ARG A 147 -15.14 4.73 -7.33
CA ARG A 147 -16.11 5.79 -7.67
C ARG A 147 -16.44 6.61 -6.43
N ASP A 148 -16.70 5.94 -5.31
CA ASP A 148 -17.03 6.58 -4.05
C ASP A 148 -15.86 7.44 -3.56
N ALA A 149 -14.65 6.90 -3.52
CA ALA A 149 -13.44 7.63 -3.15
C ALA A 149 -13.15 8.81 -4.10
N ALA A 150 -13.37 8.65 -5.41
CA ALA A 150 -13.24 9.77 -6.35
C ALA A 150 -14.28 10.86 -6.12
N GLN A 151 -15.51 10.49 -5.72
CA GLN A 151 -16.56 11.45 -5.37
C GLN A 151 -16.20 12.21 -4.09
N HIS A 152 -15.77 11.52 -3.03
CA HIS A 152 -15.31 12.17 -1.80
C HIS A 152 -14.11 13.08 -2.05
N TYR A 153 -13.16 12.67 -2.90
CA TYR A 153 -12.04 13.52 -3.29
C TYR A 153 -12.50 14.80 -3.99
N ARG A 154 -13.45 14.71 -4.93
CA ARG A 154 -14.01 15.90 -5.60
C ARG A 154 -14.68 16.85 -4.61
N TRP A 155 -15.53 16.33 -3.72
CA TRP A 155 -16.15 17.13 -2.67
C TRP A 155 -15.12 17.82 -1.80
N LEU A 156 -14.09 17.10 -1.37
CA LEU A 156 -13.02 17.67 -0.54
C LEU A 156 -12.27 18.80 -1.23
N VAL A 157 -11.99 18.67 -2.54
CA VAL A 157 -11.30 19.69 -3.34
C VAL A 157 -12.18 20.92 -3.58
N GLU A 158 -13.50 20.73 -3.72
CA GLU A 158 -14.48 21.82 -3.89
C GLU A 158 -14.79 22.55 -2.57
N MET A 159 -14.54 21.91 -1.43
CA MET A 159 -14.77 22.47 -0.09
C MET A 159 -13.62 23.40 0.33
N ASP A 160 -13.97 24.61 0.77
CA ASP A 160 -13.04 25.45 1.51
C ASP A 160 -13.03 25.02 2.99
N LEU A 161 -12.09 24.15 3.33
CA LEU A 161 -11.92 23.66 4.70
C LEU A 161 -11.56 24.77 5.70
N GLY A 162 -11.02 25.90 5.22
CA GLY A 162 -10.60 27.02 6.05
C GLY A 162 -11.75 27.79 6.70
N ILE A 163 -12.96 27.67 6.14
CA ILE A 163 -14.19 28.31 6.62
C ILE A 163 -15.12 27.35 7.37
N LEU A 164 -14.76 26.07 7.47
CA LEU A 164 -15.63 25.08 8.10
C LEU A 164 -15.77 25.29 9.62
N PRO A 165 -16.99 25.12 10.14
CA PRO A 165 -17.22 24.92 11.57
C PRO A 165 -16.37 23.77 12.16
N ASP A 166 -16.11 23.84 13.47
CA ASP A 166 -15.33 22.86 14.24
C ASP A 166 -15.83 21.41 14.03
N ASP A 167 -17.13 21.21 14.16
CA ASP A 167 -17.85 19.95 13.98
C ASP A 167 -17.80 19.44 12.53
N ALA A 168 -17.89 20.34 11.54
CA ALA A 168 -17.79 19.99 10.13
C ALA A 168 -16.35 19.54 9.74
N LEU A 169 -15.32 20.13 10.34
CA LEU A 169 -13.93 19.70 10.13
C LEU A 169 -13.66 18.33 10.77
N GLY A 170 -14.17 18.11 12.00
CA GLY A 170 -14.13 16.79 12.64
C GLY A 170 -14.80 15.72 11.78
N THR A 171 -16.01 15.98 11.30
CA THR A 171 -16.75 15.06 10.41
C THR A 171 -15.96 14.76 9.14
N THR A 172 -15.42 15.78 8.48
CA THR A 172 -14.58 15.61 7.27
C THR A 172 -13.36 14.72 7.54
N LEU A 173 -12.71 14.89 8.71
CA LEU A 173 -11.56 14.09 9.11
C LEU A 173 -11.95 12.62 9.34
N GLU A 174 -13.07 12.37 10.02
CA GLU A 174 -13.60 11.02 10.23
C GLU A 174 -13.95 10.33 8.92
N GLU A 175 -14.60 11.04 7.99
CA GLU A 175 -14.95 10.54 6.66
C GLU A 175 -13.69 10.18 5.86
N CYS A 176 -12.69 11.07 5.83
CA CYS A 176 -11.41 10.79 5.16
C CYS A 176 -10.72 9.55 5.76
N ALA A 177 -10.71 9.42 7.08
CA ALA A 177 -10.16 8.26 7.76
C ALA A 177 -10.96 6.98 7.47
N ALA A 178 -12.29 7.06 7.39
CA ALA A 178 -13.15 5.93 7.06
C ALA A 178 -12.92 5.44 5.63
N VAL A 179 -12.85 6.35 4.65
CA VAL A 179 -12.54 6.03 3.26
C VAL A 179 -11.15 5.36 3.18
N GLN A 180 -10.15 5.89 3.87
CA GLN A 180 -8.81 5.30 3.93
C GLN A 180 -8.82 3.89 4.51
N ARG A 181 -9.52 3.65 5.63
CA ARG A 181 -9.64 2.30 6.23
C ARG A 181 -10.33 1.32 5.30
N SER A 182 -11.36 1.75 4.58
CA SER A 182 -12.04 0.93 3.57
C SER A 182 -11.08 0.56 2.44
N THR A 183 -10.31 1.52 1.91
CA THR A 183 -9.27 1.25 0.90
C THR A 183 -8.27 0.19 1.38
N ARG A 184 -7.75 0.35 2.61
CA ARG A 184 -6.77 -0.58 3.19
C ARG A 184 -7.36 -1.97 3.41
N SER A 185 -8.61 -2.05 3.84
CA SER A 185 -9.30 -3.33 3.98
C SER A 185 -9.37 -4.08 2.64
N LEU A 186 -9.76 -3.41 1.55
CA LEU A 186 -9.84 -4.02 0.22
C LEU A 186 -8.46 -4.45 -0.29
N GLU A 187 -7.42 -3.65 -0.04
CA GLU A 187 -6.05 -3.96 -0.45
C GLU A 187 -5.48 -5.18 0.29
N ILE A 188 -5.76 -5.29 1.59
CA ILE A 188 -5.40 -6.47 2.39
C ILE A 188 -6.15 -7.70 1.88
N GLU A 189 -7.43 -7.58 1.55
CA GLU A 189 -8.22 -8.67 0.98
C GLU A 189 -7.66 -9.15 -0.36
N ALA A 190 -7.40 -8.21 -1.27
CA ALA A 190 -6.76 -8.46 -2.56
C ALA A 190 -5.40 -9.16 -2.42
N THR A 191 -4.59 -8.69 -1.47
CA THR A 191 -3.27 -9.26 -1.18
C THR A 191 -3.38 -10.71 -0.70
N LEU A 192 -4.31 -10.98 0.22
CA LEU A 192 -4.48 -12.33 0.78
C LEU A 192 -5.07 -13.32 -0.25
N ASP A 193 -5.98 -12.88 -1.12
CA ASP A 193 -6.51 -13.72 -2.19
C ASP A 193 -5.45 -13.97 -3.29
N LEU A 194 -4.63 -12.96 -3.58
CA LEU A 194 -3.47 -13.13 -4.47
C LEU A 194 -2.51 -14.17 -3.87
N LEU A 195 -2.15 -14.03 -2.60
CA LEU A 195 -1.30 -14.99 -1.88
C LEU A 195 -1.85 -16.42 -1.96
N GLU A 196 -3.15 -16.63 -1.72
CA GLU A 196 -3.80 -17.94 -1.84
C GLU A 196 -3.66 -18.52 -3.27
N THR A 197 -3.86 -17.68 -4.27
CA THR A 197 -3.77 -18.06 -5.70
C THR A 197 -2.34 -18.41 -6.09
N CYS A 198 -1.37 -17.61 -5.64
CA CYS A 198 0.06 -17.84 -5.82
C CYS A 198 0.53 -19.12 -5.12
N ALA A 199 -0.06 -19.48 -3.98
CA ALA A 199 0.16 -20.77 -3.30
C ALA A 199 -0.21 -21.94 -4.21
N ALA A 200 -1.42 -21.87 -4.76
CA ALA A 200 -1.97 -22.90 -5.64
C ALA A 200 -1.16 -23.03 -6.93
N LEU A 201 -0.74 -21.90 -7.52
CA LEU A 201 0.18 -21.85 -8.65
C LEU A 201 1.51 -22.51 -8.33
N THR A 202 2.14 -22.12 -7.22
CA THR A 202 3.44 -22.68 -6.79
C THR A 202 3.36 -24.19 -6.60
N ALA A 203 2.29 -24.68 -5.97
CA ALA A 203 2.05 -26.11 -5.78
C ALA A 203 1.91 -26.86 -7.11
N LEU A 204 1.25 -26.23 -8.10
CA LEU A 204 1.04 -26.81 -9.41
C LEU A 204 2.33 -26.82 -10.23
N VAL A 205 3.07 -25.71 -10.24
CA VAL A 205 4.33 -25.55 -10.98
C VAL A 205 5.39 -26.53 -10.49
N ARG A 206 5.44 -26.82 -9.19
CA ARG A 206 6.35 -27.83 -8.61
C ARG A 206 6.09 -29.27 -9.07
N ARG A 207 4.99 -29.53 -9.77
CA ARG A 207 4.71 -30.83 -10.39
C ARG A 207 5.35 -30.96 -11.79
N ALA A 208 5.88 -29.85 -12.33
CA ALA A 208 6.66 -29.82 -13.56
C ALA A 208 8.17 -30.03 -13.28
N PRO A 209 8.99 -30.28 -14.31
CA PRO A 209 10.45 -30.30 -14.21
C PRO A 209 11.04 -29.04 -13.55
N ALA A 210 12.05 -29.23 -12.69
CA ALA A 210 12.57 -28.18 -11.79
C ALA A 210 13.08 -26.90 -12.49
N SER A 211 13.67 -27.02 -13.68
CA SER A 211 14.25 -25.88 -14.42
C SER A 211 13.21 -24.94 -15.04
N ALA A 212 12.03 -25.43 -15.38
CA ALA A 212 10.97 -24.62 -16.01
C ALA A 212 10.09 -23.89 -14.98
N GLY A 213 9.97 -24.47 -13.77
CA GLY A 213 9.04 -23.97 -12.77
C GLY A 213 9.48 -22.73 -11.99
N GLU A 214 10.77 -22.60 -11.68
CA GLU A 214 11.26 -21.46 -10.86
C GLU A 214 11.27 -20.14 -11.63
N ALA A 215 11.66 -20.16 -12.91
CA ALA A 215 11.62 -18.98 -13.78
C ALA A 215 10.19 -18.47 -13.98
N LEU A 216 9.24 -19.38 -14.26
CA LEU A 216 7.84 -19.00 -14.44
C LEU A 216 7.22 -18.43 -13.15
N LEU A 217 7.57 -18.95 -11.97
CA LEU A 217 7.08 -18.38 -10.71
C LEU A 217 7.60 -16.96 -10.48
N ALA A 218 8.84 -16.65 -10.86
CA ALA A 218 9.33 -15.28 -10.80
C ALA A 218 8.52 -14.35 -11.71
N ASP A 219 8.30 -14.75 -12.97
CA ASP A 219 7.62 -13.95 -13.99
C ASP A 219 6.08 -13.84 -13.79
N LEU A 220 5.45 -14.85 -13.18
CA LEU A 220 4.02 -14.83 -12.86
C LEU A 220 3.70 -14.03 -11.59
N LEU A 221 4.63 -14.02 -10.63
CA LEU A 221 4.43 -13.36 -9.33
C LEU A 221 4.88 -11.90 -9.33
N VAL A 222 5.75 -11.52 -10.26
CA VAL A 222 6.18 -10.14 -10.49
C VAL A 222 5.71 -9.74 -11.89
N PRO A 223 4.48 -9.21 -12.04
CA PRO A 223 4.02 -8.69 -13.32
C PRO A 223 4.96 -7.62 -13.83
N GLU A 224 5.00 -7.48 -15.16
CA GLU A 224 5.70 -6.38 -15.80
C GLU A 224 5.19 -5.05 -15.23
N PRO A 225 6.07 -4.15 -14.76
CA PRO A 225 5.66 -2.92 -14.09
C PRO A 225 4.64 -2.11 -14.90
N LEU A 226 4.75 -2.11 -16.24
CA LEU A 226 3.86 -1.38 -17.14
C LEU A 226 2.40 -1.88 -17.14
N GLU A 227 2.14 -3.11 -16.69
CA GLU A 227 0.77 -3.61 -16.53
C GLU A 227 0.08 -3.06 -15.29
N LEU A 228 0.86 -2.52 -14.36
CA LEU A 228 0.38 -2.03 -13.08
C LEU A 228 -0.17 -0.62 -13.25
N ALA A 229 -1.42 -0.42 -12.82
CA ALA A 229 -2.01 0.91 -12.72
C ALA A 229 -1.10 1.88 -11.92
N SER A 230 -0.38 1.37 -10.92
CA SER A 230 0.61 2.12 -10.15
C SER A 230 1.78 2.70 -10.95
N VAL A 231 2.00 2.26 -12.20
CA VAL A 231 3.02 2.81 -13.11
C VAL A 231 2.50 3.95 -13.99
N THR A 232 1.19 4.14 -14.09
CA THR A 232 0.59 5.25 -14.84
C THR A 232 1.15 6.63 -14.44
N PRO A 233 1.35 6.97 -13.15
CA PRO A 233 2.00 8.22 -12.76
C PRO A 233 3.45 8.31 -13.28
N THR A 234 4.22 7.22 -13.21
CA THR A 234 5.59 7.20 -13.71
C THR A 234 5.66 7.43 -15.22
N LEU A 235 4.78 6.80 -16.00
CA LEU A 235 4.72 7.01 -17.45
C LEU A 235 4.31 8.44 -17.81
N ALA A 236 3.32 8.99 -17.10
CA ALA A 236 2.93 10.38 -17.27
C ALA A 236 4.12 11.31 -17.00
N LEU A 237 4.88 11.05 -15.92
CA LEU A 237 6.07 11.82 -15.56
C LEU A 237 7.19 11.71 -16.60
N CYS A 238 7.46 10.50 -17.14
CA CYS A 238 8.39 10.32 -18.27
C CYS A 238 7.94 11.15 -19.49
N SER A 239 6.64 11.20 -19.78
CA SER A 239 6.10 12.03 -20.86
C SER A 239 6.29 13.53 -20.63
N VAL A 240 6.18 14.00 -19.37
CA VAL A 240 6.54 15.39 -19.00
C VAL A 240 8.02 15.64 -19.24
N ALA A 241 8.89 14.74 -18.79
CA ALA A 241 10.34 14.85 -18.93
C ALA A 241 10.80 14.83 -20.40
N GLU A 242 10.21 13.98 -21.24
CA GLU A 242 10.46 13.99 -22.68
C GLU A 242 10.07 15.34 -23.32
N ALA A 243 8.93 15.90 -22.94
CA ALA A 243 8.49 17.20 -23.47
C ALA A 243 9.42 18.33 -23.01
N ALA A 244 9.82 18.35 -21.74
CA ALA A 244 10.76 19.32 -21.22
C ALA A 244 12.12 19.25 -21.94
N ALA A 245 12.64 18.03 -22.18
CA ALA A 245 13.90 17.82 -22.91
C ALA A 245 13.81 18.25 -24.39
N ARG A 246 12.61 18.22 -24.99
CA ARG A 246 12.37 18.72 -26.36
C ARG A 246 12.23 20.23 -26.37
N ASP A 247 11.53 20.83 -25.43
CA ASP A 247 11.34 22.29 -25.33
C ASP A 247 12.67 23.03 -25.09
N GLU A 248 13.56 22.50 -24.23
CA GLU A 248 14.92 23.02 -24.08
C GLU A 248 15.71 23.00 -25.39
N LYS A 249 15.43 22.03 -26.27
CA LYS A 249 16.06 21.89 -27.59
C LYS A 249 15.33 22.64 -28.71
N ALA A 250 14.06 22.98 -28.53
CA ALA A 250 13.14 23.41 -29.59
C ALA A 250 12.49 24.77 -29.33
N ALA A 251 13.19 25.69 -28.65
CA ALA A 251 12.74 27.03 -28.26
C ALA A 251 12.27 27.94 -29.42
N GLN A 252 11.18 27.55 -30.11
CA GLN A 252 10.42 28.34 -31.07
C GLN A 252 9.03 27.77 -31.45
N ASN A 253 8.69 26.48 -31.29
CA ASN A 253 7.40 25.94 -31.85
C ASN A 253 6.75 24.73 -31.11
N GLY A 254 6.28 24.82 -29.85
CA GLY A 254 5.53 23.69 -29.26
C GLY A 254 5.03 23.88 -27.84
N VAL A 255 3.95 23.17 -27.46
CA VAL A 255 3.19 23.30 -26.19
C VAL A 255 4.11 23.31 -24.96
N PRO A 256 4.09 24.35 -24.11
CA PRO A 256 5.04 24.49 -23.02
C PRO A 256 5.01 23.28 -22.07
N ALA A 257 6.17 22.79 -21.65
CA ALA A 257 6.33 21.81 -20.56
C ALA A 257 5.47 22.14 -19.32
N GLN A 258 5.19 23.44 -19.10
CA GLN A 258 4.28 23.96 -18.08
C GLN A 258 2.85 23.39 -18.18
N VAL A 259 2.29 23.23 -19.39
CA VAL A 259 0.95 22.64 -19.60
C VAL A 259 0.96 21.17 -19.17
N ARG A 260 1.99 20.41 -19.53
CA ARG A 260 2.10 18.99 -19.13
C ARG A 260 2.37 18.81 -17.64
N ILE A 261 3.10 19.72 -17.02
CA ILE A 261 3.28 19.76 -15.56
C ILE A 261 1.94 20.04 -14.88
N ALA A 262 1.13 20.96 -15.41
CA ALA A 262 -0.21 21.23 -14.89
C ALA A 262 -1.12 19.99 -15.04
N ASP A 263 -1.12 19.34 -16.20
CA ASP A 263 -1.89 18.10 -16.43
C ASP A 263 -1.46 16.97 -15.48
N PHE A 264 -0.14 16.79 -15.29
CA PHE A 264 0.39 15.82 -14.33
C PHE A 264 -0.06 16.15 -12.91
N THR A 265 0.02 17.41 -12.52
CA THR A 265 -0.37 17.86 -11.17
C THR A 265 -1.88 17.70 -10.95
N ALA A 266 -2.69 17.94 -11.98
CA ALA A 266 -4.13 17.72 -11.90
C ALA A 266 -4.50 16.23 -11.78
N GLY A 267 -3.76 15.35 -12.47
CA GLY A 267 -4.04 13.90 -12.48
C GLY A 267 -3.38 13.10 -11.35
N PHE A 268 -2.21 13.56 -10.87
CA PHE A 268 -1.31 12.84 -9.97
C PHE A 268 -0.63 13.74 -8.93
N GLY A 269 -1.10 14.97 -8.72
CA GLY A 269 -0.55 15.90 -7.73
C GLY A 269 -0.63 15.40 -6.29
N GLU A 270 -1.53 14.45 -6.01
CA GLU A 270 -1.66 13.76 -4.72
C GLU A 270 -0.48 12.84 -4.38
N ARG A 271 0.35 12.52 -5.40
CA ARG A 271 1.51 11.63 -5.29
C ARG A 271 2.73 12.38 -4.74
N GLY A 272 3.76 11.66 -4.34
CA GLY A 272 4.99 12.27 -3.84
C GLY A 272 6.03 11.26 -3.36
N PRO A 273 7.22 11.71 -2.93
CA PRO A 273 8.14 10.84 -2.21
C PRO A 273 7.53 10.44 -0.86
N ASP A 274 7.75 9.18 -0.44
CA ASP A 274 7.31 8.65 0.86
C ASP A 274 5.81 8.87 1.14
N GLU A 275 4.94 8.57 0.17
CA GLU A 275 3.48 8.83 0.22
C GLU A 275 2.79 8.24 1.46
N ARG A 276 3.38 7.18 2.04
CA ARG A 276 2.88 6.54 3.25
C ARG A 276 3.02 7.43 4.49
N GLU A 277 4.05 8.28 4.53
CA GLU A 277 4.18 9.31 5.55
C GLU A 277 3.19 10.44 5.25
N LEU A 278 2.28 10.68 6.18
CA LEU A 278 1.23 11.68 6.03
C LEU A 278 1.81 13.09 6.13
N ALA A 279 2.92 13.29 6.84
CA ALA A 279 3.62 14.57 6.93
C ALA A 279 4.40 14.93 5.65
N SER A 280 4.75 13.95 4.81
CA SER A 280 5.49 14.17 3.58
C SER A 280 4.68 14.96 2.56
N ALA A 281 5.30 15.95 1.93
CA ALA A 281 4.63 16.81 0.95
C ALA A 281 4.28 16.07 -0.34
N ARG A 282 3.16 16.46 -0.96
CA ARG A 282 2.74 15.94 -2.27
C ARG A 282 3.24 16.84 -3.40
N PHE A 283 3.27 16.34 -4.63
CA PHE A 283 3.73 17.09 -5.81
C PHE A 283 2.88 18.35 -6.04
N GLY A 284 1.56 18.27 -5.81
CA GLY A 284 0.66 19.42 -5.91
C GLY A 284 0.87 20.47 -4.82
N GLU A 285 1.49 20.11 -3.69
CA GLU A 285 1.79 21.03 -2.59
C GLU A 285 3.17 21.71 -2.75
N ARG A 286 4.11 21.02 -3.41
CA ARG A 286 5.49 21.48 -3.63
C ARG A 286 5.93 21.24 -5.07
N PRO A 287 5.55 22.13 -6.01
CA PRO A 287 5.90 21.99 -7.42
C PRO A 287 7.40 21.91 -7.67
N GLU A 288 8.23 22.47 -6.78
CA GLU A 288 9.69 22.43 -6.91
C GLU A 288 10.25 21.01 -6.84
N LEU A 289 9.59 20.10 -6.09
CA LEU A 289 9.98 18.69 -6.04
C LEU A 289 9.74 18.00 -7.39
N LEU A 290 8.60 18.29 -8.01
CA LEU A 290 8.24 17.77 -9.32
C LEU A 290 9.20 18.29 -10.40
N LEU A 291 9.50 19.59 -10.39
CA LEU A 291 10.43 20.19 -11.36
C LEU A 291 11.84 19.59 -11.29
N ARG A 292 12.36 19.35 -10.08
CA ARG A 292 13.66 18.67 -9.89
C ARG A 292 13.65 17.25 -10.46
N LEU A 293 12.58 16.51 -10.21
CA LEU A 293 12.45 15.15 -10.71
C LEU A 293 12.35 15.11 -12.24
N VAL A 294 11.58 16.03 -12.83
CA VAL A 294 11.49 16.19 -14.29
C VAL A 294 12.86 16.49 -14.89
N SER A 295 13.63 17.43 -14.32
CA SER A 295 14.99 17.77 -14.77
C SER A 295 15.92 16.55 -14.77
N VAL A 296 15.96 15.78 -13.67
CA VAL A 296 16.79 14.56 -13.58
C VAL A 296 16.38 13.52 -14.63
N LEU A 297 15.07 13.32 -14.83
CA LEU A 297 14.56 12.36 -15.81
C LEU A 297 14.85 12.79 -17.25
N SER A 298 14.75 14.10 -17.55
CA SER A 298 15.10 14.67 -18.85
C SER A 298 16.58 14.45 -19.18
N GLU A 299 17.48 14.63 -18.21
CA GLU A 299 18.92 14.36 -18.35
C GLU A 299 19.21 12.88 -18.59
N CYS A 300 18.47 11.98 -17.94
CA CYS A 300 18.60 10.53 -18.11
C CYS A 300 18.10 10.03 -19.48
N GLY A 301 17.46 10.88 -20.28
CA GLY A 301 16.90 10.50 -21.58
C GLY A 301 15.81 9.43 -21.47
N VAL A 302 15.04 9.45 -20.37
CA VAL A 302 13.96 8.47 -20.19
C VAL A 302 12.91 8.65 -21.27
N SER A 303 12.37 7.53 -21.74
CA SER A 303 11.26 7.54 -22.68
C SER A 303 10.03 6.84 -22.10
N GLY A 304 8.85 7.38 -22.38
CA GLY A 304 7.56 6.78 -22.09
C GLY A 304 7.09 5.78 -23.14
N ASP A 305 7.95 5.27 -24.02
CA ASP A 305 7.54 4.36 -25.11
C ASP A 305 7.06 2.99 -24.58
N ASP A 306 5.81 2.69 -24.88
CA ASP A 306 4.99 1.63 -24.27
C ASP A 306 5.11 0.28 -24.99
N ARG A 307 5.98 0.18 -26.01
CA ARG A 307 6.15 -1.03 -26.85
C ARG A 307 6.62 -2.27 -26.08
N ARG A 308 7.21 -2.09 -24.88
CA ARG A 308 7.68 -3.18 -24.01
C ARG A 308 6.52 -3.97 -23.38
N LEU A 309 5.38 -3.32 -23.14
CA LEU A 309 4.22 -3.91 -22.47
C LEU A 309 3.64 -5.11 -23.24
N GLU A 310 3.42 -4.93 -24.54
CA GLU A 310 2.85 -5.97 -25.40
C GLU A 310 3.80 -7.17 -25.56
N GLY A 311 5.12 -6.91 -25.56
CA GLY A 311 6.16 -7.95 -25.53
C GLY A 311 6.09 -8.78 -24.26
N ALA A 312 6.10 -8.13 -23.09
CA ALA A 312 6.06 -8.80 -21.79
C ALA A 312 4.79 -9.67 -21.60
N ARG A 313 3.63 -9.20 -22.09
CA ARG A 313 2.39 -10.00 -22.09
C ARG A 313 2.52 -11.28 -22.91
N ARG A 314 3.09 -11.18 -24.11
CA ARG A 314 3.30 -12.33 -25.00
C ARG A 314 4.31 -13.30 -24.42
N GLU A 315 5.41 -12.80 -23.87
CA GLU A 315 6.44 -13.62 -23.22
C GLU A 315 5.86 -14.41 -22.04
N ARG A 316 5.06 -13.76 -21.18
CA ARG A 316 4.40 -14.44 -20.06
C ARG A 316 3.39 -15.48 -20.51
N ALA A 317 2.57 -15.17 -21.51
CA ALA A 317 1.62 -16.12 -22.09
C ALA A 317 2.34 -17.32 -22.70
N ALA A 318 3.44 -17.08 -23.42
CA ALA A 318 4.28 -18.14 -23.99
C ALA A 318 4.92 -19.01 -22.91
N ALA A 319 5.40 -18.41 -21.81
CA ALA A 319 5.97 -19.14 -20.67
C ALA A 319 4.93 -20.04 -19.98
N VAL A 320 3.70 -19.54 -19.79
CA VAL A 320 2.58 -20.35 -19.25
C VAL A 320 2.27 -21.53 -20.18
N GLU A 321 2.19 -21.29 -21.50
CA GLU A 321 1.91 -22.34 -22.47
C GLU A 321 3.05 -23.36 -22.59
N GLN A 322 4.30 -22.92 -22.48
CA GLN A 322 5.45 -23.81 -22.47
C GLN A 322 5.38 -24.76 -21.28
N LEU A 323 5.14 -24.25 -20.07
CA LEU A 323 4.99 -25.10 -18.89
C LEU A 323 3.76 -26.00 -18.99
N ALA A 324 2.66 -25.49 -19.55
CA ALA A 324 1.42 -26.27 -19.74
C ALA A 324 1.63 -27.51 -20.63
N ARG A 325 2.61 -27.50 -21.55
CA ARG A 325 2.98 -28.66 -22.39
C ARG A 325 3.72 -29.74 -21.61
N GLU A 326 4.36 -29.40 -20.51
CA GLU A 326 5.09 -30.33 -19.64
C GLU A 326 4.19 -30.97 -18.56
N LEU A 327 2.94 -30.53 -18.49
CA LEU A 327 1.96 -30.94 -17.50
C LEU A 327 0.86 -31.83 -18.09
N GLY A 328 0.18 -32.61 -17.24
CA GLY A 328 -1.04 -33.32 -17.62
C GLY A 328 -2.16 -32.37 -18.05
N MET A 329 -3.15 -32.87 -18.79
CA MET A 329 -4.25 -32.03 -19.33
C MET A 329 -5.00 -31.25 -18.25
N ILE A 330 -5.21 -31.86 -17.08
CA ILE A 330 -5.92 -31.22 -15.96
C ILE A 330 -5.03 -30.14 -15.32
N GLU A 331 -3.78 -30.47 -15.03
CA GLU A 331 -2.80 -29.52 -14.51
C GLU A 331 -2.62 -28.31 -15.45
N ALA A 332 -2.51 -28.55 -16.75
CA ALA A 332 -2.40 -27.50 -17.76
C ALA A 332 -3.62 -26.56 -17.78
N ARG A 333 -4.83 -27.07 -17.56
CA ARG A 333 -6.05 -26.23 -17.44
C ARG A 333 -6.03 -25.42 -16.15
N LEU A 334 -5.66 -26.04 -15.03
CA LEU A 334 -5.56 -25.35 -13.73
C LEU A 334 -4.51 -24.24 -13.77
N LEU A 335 -3.36 -24.47 -14.43
CA LEU A 335 -2.28 -23.50 -14.56
C LEU A 335 -2.78 -22.24 -15.27
N ARG A 336 -3.39 -22.40 -16.44
CA ARG A 336 -3.94 -21.28 -17.21
C ARG A 336 -4.96 -20.48 -16.42
N ALA A 337 -5.93 -21.17 -15.81
CA ALA A 337 -6.99 -20.52 -15.06
C ALA A 337 -6.45 -19.76 -13.84
N LEU A 338 -5.57 -20.39 -13.05
CA LEU A 338 -4.96 -19.75 -11.89
C LEU A 338 -4.07 -18.56 -12.30
N SER A 339 -3.32 -18.65 -13.40
CA SER A 339 -2.51 -17.53 -13.91
C SER A 339 -3.37 -16.33 -14.30
N LEU A 340 -4.52 -16.57 -14.95
CA LEU A 340 -5.49 -15.51 -15.28
C LEU A 340 -6.07 -14.85 -14.03
N VAL A 341 -6.46 -15.64 -13.03
CA VAL A 341 -7.01 -15.14 -11.76
C VAL A 341 -5.97 -14.38 -10.96
N ALA A 342 -4.74 -14.90 -10.87
CA ALA A 342 -3.63 -14.21 -10.23
C ALA A 342 -3.38 -12.85 -10.89
N MET A 343 -3.34 -12.80 -12.23
CA MET A 343 -3.15 -11.54 -12.94
C MET A 343 -4.22 -10.52 -12.60
N ARG A 344 -5.49 -10.94 -12.63
CA ARG A 344 -6.61 -10.08 -12.26
C ARG A 344 -6.46 -9.53 -10.84
N LEU A 345 -6.10 -10.37 -9.88
CA LEU A 345 -5.87 -9.95 -8.48
C LEU A 345 -4.71 -8.97 -8.35
N VAL A 346 -3.62 -9.17 -9.10
CA VAL A 346 -2.51 -8.20 -9.13
C VAL A 346 -2.97 -6.85 -9.69
N LEU A 347 -3.71 -6.85 -10.79
CA LEU A 347 -4.24 -5.61 -11.38
C LEU A 347 -5.18 -4.88 -10.41
N LEU A 348 -6.05 -5.60 -9.70
CA LEU A 348 -6.92 -5.03 -8.67
C LEU A 348 -6.12 -4.43 -7.51
N ARG A 349 -5.10 -5.14 -7.01
CA ARG A 349 -4.20 -4.64 -5.98
C ARG A 349 -3.46 -3.37 -6.44
N SER A 350 -2.96 -3.36 -7.68
CA SER A 350 -2.28 -2.19 -8.26
C SER A 350 -3.21 -0.97 -8.38
N ARG A 351 -4.47 -1.18 -8.78
CA ARG A 351 -5.48 -0.11 -8.77
C ARG A 351 -5.73 0.43 -7.37
N LEU A 352 -5.86 -0.44 -6.38
CA LEU A 352 -6.01 -0.04 -4.98
C LEU A 352 -4.80 0.75 -4.45
N HIS A 353 -3.58 0.48 -4.91
CA HIS A 353 -2.42 1.32 -4.60
C HIS A 353 -2.56 2.76 -5.11
N LEU A 354 -3.17 2.97 -6.29
CA LEU A 354 -3.49 4.33 -6.77
C LEU A 354 -4.55 5.00 -5.89
N VAL A 355 -5.64 4.29 -5.59
CA VAL A 355 -6.73 4.80 -4.73
C VAL A 355 -6.18 5.16 -3.35
N ARG A 356 -5.32 4.33 -2.79
CA ARG A 356 -4.70 4.57 -1.48
C ARG A 356 -3.92 5.86 -1.43
N ALA A 357 -3.14 6.17 -2.46
CA ALA A 357 -2.39 7.43 -2.51
C ALA A 357 -3.35 8.63 -2.44
N ARG A 358 -4.46 8.56 -3.17
CA ARG A 358 -5.51 9.58 -3.15
C ARG A 358 -6.20 9.68 -1.78
N THR A 359 -6.57 8.56 -1.17
CA THR A 359 -7.27 8.58 0.12
C THR A 359 -6.34 8.99 1.28
N LEU A 360 -5.04 8.68 1.19
CA LEU A 360 -4.03 9.27 2.08
C LEU A 360 -3.89 10.78 1.86
N SER A 361 -3.95 11.26 0.62
CA SER A 361 -3.91 12.70 0.33
C SER A 361 -5.15 13.41 0.86
N MET A 362 -6.34 12.80 0.78
CA MET A 362 -7.56 13.35 1.38
C MET A 362 -7.39 13.54 2.89
N LEU A 363 -6.91 12.51 3.57
CA LEU A 363 -6.63 12.56 5.00
C LEU A 363 -5.57 13.64 5.31
N ARG A 364 -4.50 13.73 4.52
CA ARG A 364 -3.48 14.77 4.67
C ARG A 364 -4.07 16.18 4.51
N THR A 365 -4.93 16.41 3.52
CA THR A 365 -5.59 17.71 3.32
C THR A 365 -6.39 18.12 4.56
N ALA A 366 -7.20 17.21 5.11
CA ALA A 366 -7.95 17.47 6.35
C ALA A 366 -7.01 17.77 7.54
N VAL A 367 -5.92 17.01 7.70
CA VAL A 367 -4.94 17.21 8.78
C VAL A 367 -4.20 18.55 8.64
N LEU A 368 -3.85 18.96 7.41
CA LEU A 368 -3.24 20.27 7.16
C LEU A 368 -4.16 21.43 7.55
N ASP A 369 -5.47 21.26 7.43
CA ASP A 369 -6.43 22.26 7.89
C ASP A 369 -6.58 22.29 9.41
N VAL A 370 -6.56 21.13 10.07
CA VAL A 370 -6.43 21.06 11.53
C VAL A 370 -5.14 21.76 11.99
N ASP A 371 -4.01 21.52 11.32
CA ASP A 371 -2.73 22.20 11.61
C ASP A 371 -2.84 23.72 11.50
N ARG A 372 -3.41 24.25 10.42
CA ARG A 372 -3.64 25.70 10.26
C ARG A 372 -4.49 26.26 11.40
N ARG A 373 -5.46 25.50 11.89
CA ARG A 373 -6.35 25.90 12.98
C ARG A 373 -5.62 25.90 14.33
N LEU A 374 -4.85 24.86 14.64
CA LEU A 374 -4.01 24.79 15.83
C LEU A 374 -3.02 25.95 15.88
N ARG A 375 -2.36 26.26 14.76
CA ARG A 375 -1.47 27.43 14.64
C ARG A 375 -2.19 28.73 14.96
N ARG A 376 -3.42 28.90 14.46
CA ARG A 376 -4.23 30.11 14.68
C ARG A 376 -4.74 30.24 16.11
N LEU A 377 -5.16 29.13 16.73
CA LEU A 377 -5.84 29.15 18.04
C LEU A 377 -4.86 29.13 19.21
N ILE A 378 -3.79 28.33 19.12
CA ILE A 378 -2.87 28.09 20.24
C ILE A 378 -1.40 28.40 19.90
N GLY A 379 -1.11 28.86 18.67
CA GLY A 379 0.25 29.24 18.28
C GLY A 379 1.20 28.04 18.13
N SER A 380 0.69 26.87 17.75
CA SER A 380 1.53 25.68 17.55
C SER A 380 2.55 25.86 16.42
N ASP A 381 3.55 24.99 16.38
CA ASP A 381 4.47 24.91 15.23
C ASP A 381 3.77 24.34 13.98
N ALA A 382 4.34 24.61 12.81
CA ALA A 382 3.84 24.05 11.55
C ALA A 382 4.09 22.53 11.47
N GLY A 383 3.03 21.78 11.16
CA GLY A 383 3.07 20.32 11.09
C GLY A 383 2.82 19.62 12.43
N ALA A 384 2.52 20.37 13.51
CA ALA A 384 2.24 19.79 14.82
C ALA A 384 1.07 18.80 14.79
N ALA A 385 0.08 19.02 13.91
CA ALA A 385 -1.07 18.11 13.78
C ALA A 385 -0.67 16.67 13.38
N PHE A 386 0.40 16.48 12.60
CA PHE A 386 0.85 15.13 12.24
C PHE A 386 1.41 14.33 13.44
N PHE A 387 1.73 15.01 14.53
CA PHE A 387 2.22 14.42 15.77
C PHE A 387 1.12 14.11 16.79
N LEU A 388 -0.14 14.33 16.41
CA LEU A 388 -1.32 13.91 17.16
C LEU A 388 -1.85 12.59 16.58
N GLU A 389 -2.26 11.67 17.44
CA GLU A 389 -3.05 10.51 17.02
C GLU A 389 -4.42 10.97 16.48
N LEU A 390 -5.08 10.15 15.67
CA LEU A 390 -6.36 10.50 15.05
C LEU A 390 -7.44 10.89 16.08
N GLY A 391 -7.46 10.23 17.24
CA GLY A 391 -8.37 10.61 18.32
C GLY A 391 -8.07 11.99 18.89
N GLU A 392 -6.79 12.29 19.12
CA GLU A 392 -6.35 13.60 19.60
C GLU A 392 -6.61 14.69 18.56
N LEU A 393 -6.47 14.38 17.27
CA LEU A 393 -6.84 15.28 16.19
C LEU A 393 -8.33 15.59 16.20
N LEU A 394 -9.19 14.59 16.36
CA LEU A 394 -10.65 14.78 16.45
C LEU A 394 -11.02 15.59 17.69
N ASP A 395 -10.40 15.33 18.83
CA ASP A 395 -10.62 16.13 20.04
C ASP A 395 -10.15 17.58 19.84
N SER A 396 -9.10 17.79 19.03
CA SER A 396 -8.57 19.13 18.72
C SER A 396 -9.43 19.94 17.74
N THR A 397 -10.32 19.29 16.98
CA THR A 397 -11.26 20.01 16.10
C THR A 397 -12.44 20.59 16.88
N VAL A 398 -12.71 20.12 18.11
CA VAL A 398 -13.78 20.65 18.95
C VAL A 398 -13.24 21.82 19.78
N ARG A 399 -13.77 23.03 19.58
CA ARG A 399 -13.48 24.16 20.48
C ARG A 399 -13.89 23.78 21.91
N PRO A 400 -13.00 23.86 22.91
CA PRO A 400 -13.42 23.70 24.30
C PRO A 400 -14.44 24.79 24.64
N ASP A 401 -15.56 24.41 25.28
CA ASP A 401 -16.59 25.35 25.69
C ASP A 401 -15.94 26.48 26.52
N PRO A 402 -16.05 27.75 26.11
CA PRO A 402 -15.49 28.89 26.85
C PRO A 402 -16.04 28.99 28.29
N ARG A 403 -17.15 28.31 28.60
CA ARG A 403 -17.70 28.20 29.96
C ARG A 403 -16.93 27.20 30.83
N LEU A 404 -16.30 26.19 30.24
CA LEU A 404 -15.49 25.18 30.95
C LEU A 404 -14.05 25.65 31.19
N THR A 405 -13.53 26.57 30.38
CA THR A 405 -12.18 27.16 30.55
C THR A 405 -12.11 28.25 31.63
N ARG A 406 -13.24 28.67 32.21
CA ARG A 406 -13.29 29.67 33.30
C ARG A 406 -13.02 29.12 34.70
N VAL A 407 -12.75 27.83 34.85
CA VAL A 407 -12.48 27.19 36.16
C VAL A 407 -11.02 26.74 36.25
N ALA A 408 -10.09 27.68 36.09
CA ALA A 408 -8.77 27.54 36.69
C ALA A 408 -8.73 28.48 37.90
N PRO A 409 -8.88 27.98 39.15
CA PRO A 409 -8.69 28.83 40.31
C PRO A 409 -7.24 29.30 40.30
N GLN A 410 -7.05 30.62 40.32
CA GLN A 410 -5.77 31.23 40.60
C GLN A 410 -5.20 30.59 41.87
N ARG A 411 -4.17 29.75 41.73
CA ARG A 411 -3.41 29.29 42.90
C ARG A 411 -2.84 30.55 43.56
N PRO A 412 -3.15 30.82 44.84
CA PRO A 412 -2.53 31.93 45.54
C PRO A 412 -1.02 31.67 45.56
N ARG A 413 -0.25 32.67 45.14
CA ARG A 413 1.21 32.66 45.28
C ARG A 413 1.52 32.55 46.78
N MET A 414 2.21 31.49 47.18
CA MET A 414 2.98 31.46 48.43
C MET A 414 4.42 31.84 48.12
#